data_AF-A0A931RMG4-F1
#
_entry.id   AF-A0A931RMG4-F1
#
_cell.length_a   1.000
_cell.length_b   1.000
_cell.length_c   1.000
_cell.angle_alpha   90.00
_cell.angle_beta   90.00
_cell.angle_gamma   90.00
#
_symmetry.space_group_name_H-M   'P 1'
#
loop_
_entity.id
_entity.type
_entity.pdbx_description
1 polymer ?
#
loop_
_entity_poly.entity_id
_entity_poly.type
_entity_poly.pdbx_seq_one_letter_code
_entity_poly.pdbx_strand_id
1 'polypeptide(L)'
;MPNTTFFLGRNKVEASGFALSVYDSSGNLTFSASPLDDYYYEGTARNHLQNRLMNSNNGGFIEQTRLTIENFLFKKKSIIWKAVGDNGEGEVLVEYAISPRADGLKIVRTIEFIKNIPDSIGQTIKICQHCLVVDDKKRAYSNGDSKLQQHINTASRLNFVPVILRKNQAFPSDISKIIIVTFNGKEQIEIPISGSQVFMEDSWYLLEFKSNVKKNKKIQLEQEFYIRN
;
A
#
# COMPACT_ATOMS: atom_id res chain seq x y z
N MET A 1 9.26 12.82 15.89
CA MET A 1 9.82 11.47 16.14
C MET A 1 10.95 11.20 15.17
N PRO A 2 12.00 10.46 15.55
CA PRO A 2 13.10 10.16 14.64
C PRO A 2 12.59 9.26 13.51
N ASN A 3 12.82 9.68 12.26
CA ASN A 3 12.65 8.83 11.11
C ASN A 3 13.69 7.72 11.18
N THR A 4 13.27 6.49 10.89
CA THR A 4 14.19 5.35 10.79
C THR A 4 14.50 5.12 9.33
N THR A 5 15.79 5.18 9.00
CA THR A 5 16.27 4.82 7.66
C THR A 5 17.06 3.52 7.72
N PHE A 6 16.80 2.64 6.76
CA PHE A 6 17.57 1.42 6.54
C PHE A 6 17.61 1.09 5.05
N PHE A 7 18.44 0.12 4.68
CA PHE A 7 18.63 -0.27 3.28
C PHE A 7 18.20 -1.72 3.05
N LEU A 8 17.49 -1.93 1.94
CA LEU A 8 17.14 -3.24 1.40
C LEU A 8 17.87 -3.41 0.06
N GLY A 9 19.05 -4.02 0.10
CA GLY A 9 19.95 -4.03 -1.04
C GLY A 9 20.38 -2.59 -1.38
N ARG A 10 20.04 -2.12 -2.58
CA ARG A 10 20.31 -0.73 -3.03
C ARG A 10 19.18 0.25 -2.73
N ASN A 11 18.04 -0.22 -2.24
CA ASN A 11 16.87 0.62 -2.00
C ASN A 11 16.92 1.20 -0.60
N LYS A 12 16.60 2.49 -0.48
CA LYS A 12 16.46 3.18 0.80
C LYS A 12 15.05 3.01 1.30
N VAL A 13 14.89 2.61 2.55
CA VAL A 13 13.58 2.54 3.22
C VAL A 13 13.56 3.53 4.36
N GLU A 14 12.55 4.39 4.37
CA GLU A 14 12.29 5.36 5.44
C GLU A 14 10.97 5.01 6.12
N ALA A 15 11.03 4.75 7.41
CA ALA A 15 9.85 4.57 8.24
C ALA A 15 9.71 5.79 9.17
N SER A 16 8.53 6.40 9.13
CA SER A 16 8.12 7.50 10.00
C SER A 16 6.88 7.08 10.81
N GLY A 17 6.41 7.96 11.69
CA GLY A 17 5.12 7.75 12.36
C GLY A 17 3.92 7.75 11.40
N PHE A 18 4.07 8.23 10.16
CA PHE A 18 2.96 8.45 9.21
C PHE A 18 3.00 7.54 7.99
N ALA A 19 4.17 7.06 7.60
CA ALA A 19 4.34 6.28 6.38
C ALA A 19 5.62 5.44 6.42
N LEU A 20 5.57 4.32 5.69
CA LEU A 20 6.73 3.60 5.19
C LEU A 20 6.94 4.01 3.73
N SER A 21 8.09 4.57 3.39
CA SER A 21 8.46 4.94 2.03
C SER A 21 9.68 4.15 1.58
N VAL A 22 9.61 3.58 0.38
CA VAL A 22 10.71 2.88 -0.27
C VAL A 22 11.14 3.68 -1.49
N TYR A 23 12.45 3.90 -1.61
CA TYR A 23 13.07 4.64 -2.70
C TYR A 23 14.09 3.78 -3.42
N ASP A 24 14.17 3.97 -4.74
CA ASP A 24 15.18 3.37 -5.59
C ASP A 24 16.58 3.96 -5.30
N SER A 25 17.61 3.39 -5.95
CA SER A 25 19.00 3.86 -5.82
C SER A 25 19.23 5.29 -6.32
N SER A 26 18.31 5.84 -7.10
CA SER A 26 18.33 7.20 -7.62
C SER A 26 17.57 8.19 -6.73
N GLY A 27 16.96 7.71 -5.65
CA GLY A 27 16.19 8.51 -4.70
C GLY A 27 14.73 8.74 -5.10
N ASN A 28 14.24 8.09 -6.17
CA ASN A 28 12.83 8.19 -6.55
C ASN A 28 11.97 7.27 -5.68
N LEU A 29 10.77 7.74 -5.31
CA LEU A 29 9.80 6.91 -4.59
C LEU A 29 9.42 5.71 -5.46
N THR A 30 9.65 4.51 -4.95
CA THR A 30 9.15 3.26 -5.53
C THR A 30 7.70 3.04 -5.12
N PHE A 31 7.45 3.01 -3.82
CA PHE A 31 6.11 3.03 -3.23
C PHE A 31 6.15 3.55 -1.80
N SER A 32 4.99 3.93 -1.26
CA SER A 32 4.79 4.14 0.17
C SER A 32 3.50 3.50 0.66
N ALA A 33 3.46 3.11 1.93
CA ALA A 33 2.28 2.57 2.59
C ALA A 33 2.02 3.35 3.89
N SER A 34 0.75 3.59 4.19
CA SER A 34 0.32 4.30 5.39
C SER A 34 -1.00 3.72 5.95
N PRO A 35 -1.15 3.55 7.27
CA PRO A 35 -2.43 3.25 7.91
C PRO A 35 -3.46 4.34 7.71
N LEU A 36 -3.03 5.55 7.36
CA LEU A 36 -3.92 6.69 7.14
C LEU A 36 -4.68 6.56 5.83
N ASP A 37 -4.06 5.85 4.89
CA ASP A 37 -4.60 5.57 3.57
C ASP A 37 -5.36 4.24 3.54
N ASP A 38 -5.34 3.44 4.62
CA ASP A 38 -6.05 2.15 4.70
C ASP A 38 -7.53 2.34 5.07
N TYR A 39 -8.38 1.43 4.58
CA TYR A 39 -9.84 1.48 4.73
C TYR A 39 -10.39 0.18 5.32
N TYR A 40 -11.59 0.26 5.91
CA TYR A 40 -12.45 -0.90 6.18
C TYR A 40 -13.80 -0.73 5.49
N TYR A 41 -14.46 -1.87 5.27
CA TYR A 41 -15.73 -1.94 4.57
C TYR A 41 -16.80 -2.64 5.38
N GLU A 42 -17.99 -2.03 5.41
CA GLU A 42 -19.22 -2.61 5.92
C GLU A 42 -20.27 -2.56 4.80
N GLY A 43 -20.56 -3.71 4.21
CA GLY A 43 -21.26 -3.78 2.92
C GLY A 43 -20.54 -2.96 1.84
N THR A 44 -21.20 -1.91 1.34
CA THR A 44 -20.66 -0.99 0.33
C THR A 44 -20.04 0.28 0.90
N ALA A 45 -20.17 0.52 2.22
CA ALA A 45 -19.59 1.69 2.86
C ALA A 45 -18.06 1.51 2.96
N ARG A 46 -17.31 2.53 2.53
CA ARG A 46 -15.85 2.61 2.63
C ARG A 46 -15.51 3.65 3.70
N ASN A 47 -14.84 3.22 4.76
CA ASN A 47 -14.49 4.07 5.89
C ASN A 47 -12.97 4.01 6.13
N HIS A 48 -12.35 5.13 6.49
CA HIS A 48 -10.93 5.11 6.85
C HIS A 48 -10.70 4.27 8.10
N LEU A 49 -9.66 3.45 8.08
CA LEU A 49 -9.26 2.63 9.22
C LEU A 49 -8.93 3.48 10.45
N GLN A 50 -8.37 4.67 10.22
CA GLN A 50 -8.05 5.65 11.26
C GLN A 50 -8.73 6.99 10.96
N ASN A 51 -10.02 7.09 11.27
CA ASN A 51 -10.89 8.19 10.84
C ASN A 51 -10.80 9.47 11.70
N ARG A 52 -9.82 9.63 12.59
CA ARG A 52 -9.76 10.77 13.54
C ARG A 52 -8.43 11.50 13.60
N LEU A 53 -7.72 11.58 12.48
CA LEU A 53 -6.50 12.36 12.41
C LEU A 53 -6.68 13.80 11.98
N MET A 54 -7.55 14.02 11.01
CA MET A 54 -7.78 15.37 10.50
C MET A 54 -8.81 16.15 11.33
N ASN A 55 -9.64 15.48 12.12
CA ASN A 55 -10.72 16.10 12.92
C ASN A 55 -10.42 16.22 14.42
N SER A 56 -9.30 15.70 14.92
CA SER A 56 -8.90 15.97 16.31
C SER A 56 -8.23 17.34 16.36
N ASN A 57 -8.88 18.32 16.99
CA ASN A 57 -8.30 19.64 17.31
C ASN A 57 -7.10 19.57 18.28
N ASN A 58 -6.52 18.39 18.53
CA ASN A 58 -5.54 18.14 19.59
C ASN A 58 -4.27 17.41 19.15
N GLY A 59 -3.89 17.40 17.87
CA GLY A 59 -2.50 17.05 17.46
C GLY A 59 -1.93 15.69 17.92
N GLY A 60 -2.78 14.74 18.35
CA GLY A 60 -2.38 13.58 19.16
C GLY A 60 -1.85 12.36 18.40
N PHE A 61 -1.76 12.41 17.07
CA PHE A 61 -1.26 11.27 16.29
C PHE A 61 0.15 10.87 16.67
N ILE A 62 0.99 11.89 16.86
CA ILE A 62 2.41 11.72 17.15
C ILE A 62 2.56 10.96 18.47
N GLU A 63 1.61 11.11 19.41
CA GLU A 63 1.62 10.42 20.69
C GLU A 63 1.09 8.97 20.62
N GLN A 64 0.30 8.65 19.59
CA GLN A 64 -0.38 7.35 19.43
C GLN A 64 0.32 6.40 18.46
N THR A 65 1.33 6.88 17.73
CA THR A 65 2.17 6.05 16.87
C THR A 65 3.46 5.69 17.56
N ARG A 66 3.72 4.40 17.75
CA ARG A 66 5.00 3.90 18.28
C ARG A 66 5.71 3.11 17.19
N LEU A 67 6.84 3.65 16.75
CA LEU A 67 7.79 2.93 15.89
C LEU A 67 8.79 2.18 16.78
N THR A 68 8.84 0.86 16.67
CA THR A 68 9.85 0.03 17.32
C THR A 68 10.65 -0.71 16.25
N ILE A 69 11.97 -0.55 16.27
CA ILE A 69 12.87 -1.34 15.42
C ILE A 69 13.33 -2.52 16.27
N GLU A 70 12.99 -3.72 15.85
CA GLU A 70 13.48 -4.94 16.49
C GLU A 70 14.57 -5.57 15.59
N ASN A 71 15.72 -5.84 16.19
CA ASN A 71 16.76 -6.65 15.55
C ASN A 71 16.49 -8.11 15.92
N PHE A 72 16.03 -8.92 14.98
CA PHE A 72 16.02 -10.37 15.19
C PHE A 72 17.36 -10.99 14.78
N LEU A 73 17.64 -12.14 15.40
CA LEU A 73 18.81 -13.00 15.16
C LEU A 73 19.17 -13.04 13.67
N PHE A 74 20.46 -13.00 13.36
CA PHE A 74 21.04 -12.99 11.99
C PHE A 74 20.91 -11.67 11.19
N LYS A 75 20.97 -10.49 11.85
CA LYS A 75 21.07 -9.16 11.20
C LYS A 75 19.89 -8.75 10.31
N LYS A 76 18.73 -9.41 10.40
CA LYS A 76 17.51 -8.97 9.71
C LYS A 76 16.75 -7.98 10.60
N LYS A 77 16.68 -6.71 10.17
CA LYS A 77 15.91 -5.66 10.84
C LYS A 77 14.43 -5.86 10.52
N SER A 78 13.57 -6.03 11.51
CA SER A 78 12.12 -5.91 11.34
C SER A 78 11.63 -4.63 11.99
N ILE A 79 10.68 -3.96 11.36
CA ILE A 79 10.04 -2.77 11.92
C ILE A 79 8.65 -3.16 12.37
N ILE A 80 8.35 -2.88 13.64
CA ILE A 80 7.01 -2.94 14.19
C ILE A 80 6.52 -1.50 14.32
N TRP A 81 5.53 -1.14 13.52
CA TRP A 81 4.86 0.15 13.60
C TRP A 81 3.46 -0.06 14.15
N LYS A 82 3.22 0.47 15.35
CA LYS A 82 1.91 0.42 16.00
C LYS A 82 1.25 1.77 15.92
N ALA A 83 -0.02 1.78 15.55
CA ALA A 83 -0.88 2.95 15.57
C ALA A 83 -2.19 2.55 16.27
N VAL A 84 -2.52 3.28 17.34
CA VAL A 84 -3.84 3.22 17.98
C VAL A 84 -4.65 4.39 17.42
N GLY A 85 -5.83 4.12 16.87
CA GLY A 85 -6.72 5.15 16.37
C GLY A 85 -8.15 4.92 16.84
N ASP A 86 -8.99 5.93 16.69
CA ASP A 86 -10.45 5.79 16.80
C ASP A 86 -11.04 6.07 15.41
N ASN A 87 -11.85 5.16 14.91
CA ASN A 87 -12.44 5.24 13.57
C ASN A 87 -13.80 5.95 13.54
N GLY A 88 -14.21 6.59 14.64
CA GLY A 88 -15.54 7.16 14.82
C GLY A 88 -16.48 6.25 15.62
N GLU A 89 -16.22 4.95 15.61
CA GLU A 89 -17.12 3.91 16.13
C GLU A 89 -16.47 3.05 17.22
N GLY A 90 -15.15 3.12 17.35
CA GLY A 90 -14.38 2.49 18.42
C GLY A 90 -12.88 2.59 18.20
N GLU A 91 -12.13 2.13 19.20
CA GLU A 91 -10.68 2.01 19.10
C GLU A 91 -10.31 0.88 18.12
N VAL A 92 -9.31 1.15 17.29
CA VAL A 92 -8.69 0.22 16.35
C VAL A 92 -7.19 0.25 16.57
N LEU A 93 -6.60 -0.92 16.79
CA LEU A 93 -5.16 -1.09 16.86
C LEU A 93 -4.66 -1.66 15.53
N VAL A 94 -3.67 -0.99 14.95
CA VAL A 94 -3.00 -1.43 13.72
C VAL A 94 -1.51 -1.62 13.99
N GLU A 95 -0.99 -2.79 13.65
CA GLU A 95 0.43 -3.12 13.72
C GLU A 95 0.94 -3.50 12.32
N TYR A 96 2.03 -2.90 11.88
CA TYR A 96 2.76 -3.28 10.67
C TYR A 96 4.07 -3.92 11.09
N ALA A 97 4.24 -5.20 10.77
CA ALA A 97 5.51 -5.91 10.85
C ALA A 97 6.13 -5.96 9.45
N ILE A 98 7.21 -5.19 9.24
CA ILE A 98 7.92 -5.08 7.96
C ILE A 98 9.20 -5.89 8.06
N SER A 99 9.40 -6.81 7.12
CA SER A 99 10.58 -7.69 7.11
C SER A 99 11.25 -7.75 5.72
N PRO A 100 12.59 -7.77 5.68
CA PRO A 100 13.35 -7.94 4.44
C PRO A 100 13.19 -9.35 3.88
N ARG A 101 13.10 -9.44 2.54
CA ARG A 101 13.24 -10.69 1.77
C ARG A 101 14.42 -10.58 0.80
N ALA A 102 14.81 -11.70 0.19
CA ALA A 102 15.95 -11.74 -0.74
C ALA A 102 15.75 -10.83 -1.96
N ASP A 103 14.50 -10.65 -2.38
CA ASP A 103 14.05 -9.99 -3.60
C ASP A 103 13.02 -8.88 -3.32
N GLY A 104 12.92 -8.40 -2.07
CA GLY A 104 11.98 -7.33 -1.73
C GLY A 104 11.66 -7.22 -0.25
N LEU A 105 10.40 -6.97 0.07
CA LEU A 105 9.89 -6.86 1.43
C LEU A 105 8.57 -7.60 1.62
N LYS A 106 8.29 -7.93 2.87
CA LYS A 106 7.00 -8.43 3.31
C LYS A 106 6.46 -7.50 4.40
N ILE A 107 5.22 -7.06 4.22
CA ILE A 107 4.46 -6.30 5.20
C ILE A 107 3.35 -7.20 5.73
N VAL A 108 3.37 -7.48 7.02
CA VAL A 108 2.26 -8.13 7.71
C VAL A 108 1.54 -7.06 8.51
N ARG A 109 0.26 -6.84 8.21
CA ARG A 109 -0.61 -5.94 8.97
C ARG A 109 -1.48 -6.76 9.91
N THR A 110 -1.44 -6.44 11.19
CA THR A 110 -2.38 -6.97 12.19
C THR A 110 -3.32 -5.84 12.58
N ILE A 111 -4.62 -6.04 12.38
CA ILE A 111 -5.66 -5.07 12.69
C ILE A 111 -6.57 -5.69 13.74
N GLU A 112 -6.74 -5.00 14.86
CA GLU A 112 -7.65 -5.39 15.93
C GLU A 112 -8.77 -4.38 16.09
N PHE A 113 -9.99 -4.83 15.83
CA PHE A 113 -11.22 -4.07 16.02
C PHE A 113 -11.83 -4.41 17.36
N ILE A 114 -12.04 -3.39 18.20
CA ILE A 114 -12.61 -3.60 19.53
C ILE A 114 -14.13 -3.79 19.47
N LYS A 115 -14.82 -3.02 18.60
CA LYS A 115 -16.30 -2.99 18.50
C LYS A 115 -16.82 -3.51 17.17
N ASN A 116 -16.42 -2.91 16.05
CA ASN A 116 -17.03 -3.16 14.75
C ASN A 116 -16.20 -4.12 13.91
N ILE A 117 -16.84 -5.18 13.40
CA ILE A 117 -16.15 -6.22 12.63
C ILE A 117 -16.47 -6.01 11.15
N PRO A 118 -15.49 -5.61 10.33
CA PRO A 118 -15.74 -5.30 8.92
C PRO A 118 -15.90 -6.56 8.07
N ASP A 119 -16.46 -6.38 6.87
CA ASP A 119 -16.57 -7.43 5.84
C ASP A 119 -15.27 -7.51 5.01
N SER A 120 -14.59 -6.37 4.81
CA SER A 120 -13.33 -6.30 4.06
C SER A 120 -12.40 -5.23 4.61
N ILE A 121 -11.10 -5.36 4.30
CA ILE A 121 -10.07 -4.35 4.55
C ILE A 121 -9.45 -3.94 3.23
N GLY A 122 -9.37 -2.63 3.00
CA GLY A 122 -8.63 -2.01 1.89
C GLY A 122 -7.24 -1.60 2.34
N GLN A 123 -6.21 -2.26 1.80
CA GLN A 123 -4.82 -1.88 2.03
C GLN A 123 -4.33 -1.01 0.88
N THR A 124 -3.97 0.23 1.16
CA THR A 124 -3.58 1.20 0.14
C THR A 124 -2.06 1.35 0.10
N ILE A 125 -1.55 1.45 -1.12
CA ILE A 125 -0.17 1.86 -1.39
C ILE A 125 -0.18 3.02 -2.37
N LYS A 126 0.75 3.95 -2.16
CA LYS A 126 1.07 4.99 -3.12
C LYS A 126 2.22 4.54 -3.99
N ILE A 127 2.13 4.73 -5.30
CA ILE A 127 3.17 4.38 -6.26
C ILE A 127 3.85 5.63 -6.84
N CYS A 128 4.94 5.43 -7.58
CA CYS A 128 5.63 6.49 -8.30
C CYS A 128 4.71 7.26 -9.27
N GLN A 129 4.88 8.58 -9.33
CA GLN A 129 4.11 9.47 -10.20
C GLN A 129 4.42 9.33 -11.71
N HIS A 130 5.53 8.69 -12.05
CA HIS A 130 6.01 8.49 -13.43
C HIS A 130 6.07 7.01 -13.78
N CYS A 131 5.05 6.27 -13.35
CA CYS A 131 4.94 4.84 -13.51
C CYS A 131 3.57 4.44 -14.06
N LEU A 132 3.57 3.33 -14.79
CA LEU A 132 2.39 2.61 -15.22
C LEU A 132 2.08 1.51 -14.21
N VAL A 133 0.79 1.32 -13.95
CA VAL A 133 0.28 0.13 -13.26
C VAL A 133 -0.07 -0.89 -14.32
N VAL A 134 0.63 -2.02 -14.33
CA VAL A 134 0.37 -3.09 -15.29
C VAL A 134 0.08 -4.41 -14.58
N ASP A 135 -0.54 -5.35 -15.28
CA ASP A 135 -0.72 -6.71 -14.80
C ASP A 135 0.17 -7.74 -15.52
N ASP A 136 0.09 -8.98 -15.08
CA ASP A 136 0.74 -10.15 -15.67
C ASP A 136 0.25 -10.50 -17.09
N LYS A 137 -0.79 -9.84 -17.58
CA LYS A 137 -1.33 -9.98 -18.95
C LYS A 137 -0.94 -8.81 -19.85
N LYS A 138 0.01 -7.98 -19.40
CA LYS A 138 0.52 -6.81 -20.13
C LYS A 138 -0.56 -5.75 -20.41
N ARG A 139 -1.57 -5.64 -19.55
CA ARG A 139 -2.53 -4.54 -19.59
C ARG A 139 -2.03 -3.40 -18.71
N ALA A 140 -2.01 -2.18 -19.21
CA ALA A 140 -1.61 -0.98 -18.48
C ALA A 140 -2.84 -0.14 -18.14
N TYR A 141 -3.07 0.07 -16.86
CA TYR A 141 -4.29 0.66 -16.33
C TYR A 141 -4.14 2.17 -16.11
N SER A 142 -5.21 2.92 -16.36
CA SER A 142 -5.33 4.35 -16.01
C SER A 142 -6.78 4.69 -15.67
N ASN A 143 -7.06 5.73 -14.87
CA ASN A 143 -8.44 6.04 -14.41
C ASN A 143 -9.10 7.29 -15.04
N GLY A 144 -8.51 7.82 -16.12
CA GLY A 144 -9.11 8.94 -16.88
C GLY A 144 -8.72 10.33 -16.36
N ASP A 145 -7.56 10.44 -15.70
CA ASP A 145 -7.05 11.71 -15.21
C ASP A 145 -6.43 12.61 -16.30
N SER A 146 -5.88 13.76 -15.91
CA SER A 146 -5.25 14.73 -16.82
C SER A 146 -4.00 14.20 -17.54
N LYS A 147 -3.45 13.05 -17.13
CA LYS A 147 -2.27 12.40 -17.73
C LYS A 147 -2.63 11.17 -18.55
N LEU A 148 -3.92 10.87 -18.73
CA LEU A 148 -4.40 9.71 -19.47
C LEU A 148 -3.71 9.51 -20.82
N GLN A 149 -3.60 10.55 -21.64
CA GLN A 149 -2.99 10.42 -22.96
C GLN A 149 -1.49 10.08 -22.90
N GLN A 150 -0.77 10.62 -21.92
CA GLN A 150 0.63 10.27 -21.69
C GLN A 150 0.77 8.81 -21.27
N HIS A 151 -0.11 8.32 -20.39
CA HIS A 151 -0.13 6.92 -19.97
C HIS A 151 -0.42 5.99 -21.15
N ILE A 152 -1.42 6.30 -21.97
CA ILE A 152 -1.77 5.53 -23.18
C ILE A 152 -0.60 5.47 -24.16
N ASN A 153 0.02 6.62 -24.45
CA ASN A 153 1.16 6.70 -25.37
C ASN A 153 2.36 5.91 -24.83
N THR A 154 2.63 6.01 -23.54
CA THR A 154 3.74 5.31 -22.89
C THR A 154 3.50 3.81 -22.85
N ALA A 155 2.29 3.37 -22.49
CA ALA A 155 1.88 1.97 -22.50
C ALA A 155 2.05 1.35 -23.89
N SER A 156 1.55 2.04 -24.92
CA SER A 156 1.65 1.57 -26.31
C SER A 156 3.10 1.47 -26.78
N ARG A 157 3.93 2.48 -26.47
CA ARG A 157 5.38 2.47 -26.77
C ARG A 157 6.10 1.29 -26.11
N LEU A 158 5.68 0.90 -24.92
CA LEU A 158 6.25 -0.21 -24.15
C LEU A 158 5.59 -1.56 -24.45
N ASN A 159 4.72 -1.64 -25.48
CA ASN A 159 3.99 -2.85 -25.88
C ASN A 159 3.04 -3.40 -24.81
N PHE A 160 2.44 -2.52 -24.01
CA PHE A 160 1.31 -2.84 -23.13
C PHE A 160 -0.02 -2.47 -23.80
N VAL A 161 -1.09 -3.19 -23.46
CA VAL A 161 -2.46 -2.88 -23.88
C VAL A 161 -3.05 -1.84 -22.92
N PRO A 162 -3.34 -0.61 -23.35
CA PRO A 162 -3.94 0.39 -22.48
C PRO A 162 -5.37 0.01 -22.09
N VAL A 163 -5.70 0.09 -20.80
CA VAL A 163 -7.03 -0.18 -20.25
C VAL A 163 -7.46 1.00 -19.38
N ILE A 164 -8.61 1.57 -19.70
CA ILE A 164 -9.17 2.69 -18.95
C ILE A 164 -10.21 2.15 -17.97
N LEU A 165 -9.96 2.31 -16.68
CA LEU A 165 -10.89 1.95 -15.62
C LEU A 165 -11.75 3.16 -15.26
N ARG A 166 -13.05 2.92 -15.02
CA ARG A 166 -13.92 3.93 -14.41
C ARG A 166 -13.60 4.05 -12.92
N LYS A 167 -14.01 5.16 -12.31
CA LYS A 167 -13.93 5.34 -10.86
C LYS A 167 -14.60 4.16 -10.15
N ASN A 168 -13.94 3.62 -9.11
CA ASN A 168 -14.37 2.46 -8.33
C ASN A 168 -14.53 1.15 -9.13
N GLN A 169 -14.04 1.08 -10.37
CA GLN A 169 -14.00 -0.16 -11.11
C GLN A 169 -12.83 -1.01 -10.63
N ALA A 170 -13.12 -2.23 -10.19
CA ALA A 170 -12.09 -3.20 -9.85
C ALA A 170 -11.32 -3.62 -11.10
N PHE A 171 -10.06 -3.99 -10.90
CA PHE A 171 -9.27 -4.66 -11.93
C PHE A 171 -9.94 -6.01 -12.30
N PRO A 172 -9.75 -6.50 -13.53
CA PRO A 172 -10.25 -7.81 -13.96
C PRO A 172 -9.88 -8.92 -12.97
N SER A 173 -10.76 -9.88 -12.70
CA SER A 173 -10.50 -10.95 -11.70
C SER A 173 -9.50 -12.01 -12.16
N ASP A 174 -9.01 -11.91 -13.39
CA ASP A 174 -8.18 -12.91 -14.05
C ASP A 174 -6.67 -12.63 -13.91
N ILE A 175 -6.29 -11.66 -13.08
CA ILE A 175 -4.90 -11.27 -12.80
C ILE A 175 -4.38 -11.95 -11.53
N SER A 176 -3.10 -12.31 -11.53
CA SER A 176 -2.45 -12.85 -10.33
C SER A 176 -1.59 -11.82 -9.58
N LYS A 177 -1.12 -10.79 -10.28
CA LYS A 177 -0.18 -9.79 -9.76
C LYS A 177 -0.28 -8.45 -10.49
N ILE A 178 0.08 -7.39 -9.76
CA ILE A 178 0.33 -6.06 -10.28
C ILE A 178 1.83 -5.85 -10.41
N ILE A 179 2.26 -5.18 -11.47
CA ILE A 179 3.64 -4.77 -11.71
C ILE A 179 3.63 -3.26 -11.91
N ILE A 180 4.54 -2.55 -11.26
CA ILE A 180 4.74 -1.12 -11.44
C ILE A 180 5.94 -0.92 -12.34
N VAL A 181 5.75 -0.21 -13.45
CA VAL A 181 6.77 -0.03 -14.50
C VAL A 181 6.99 1.47 -14.71
N THR A 182 8.22 1.95 -14.62
CA THR A 182 8.53 3.34 -14.95
C THR A 182 8.26 3.65 -16.42
N PHE A 183 8.10 4.92 -16.78
CA PHE A 183 7.85 5.30 -18.18
C PHE A 183 8.98 4.92 -19.17
N ASN A 184 10.17 4.57 -18.70
CA ASN A 184 11.26 4.02 -19.53
C ASN A 184 11.23 2.48 -19.65
N GLY A 185 10.23 1.81 -19.09
CA GLY A 185 10.06 0.35 -19.19
C GLY A 185 10.75 -0.46 -18.11
N LYS A 186 11.37 0.16 -17.09
CA LYS A 186 11.98 -0.57 -15.98
C LYS A 186 10.90 -0.98 -14.96
N GLU A 187 10.79 -2.29 -14.70
CA GLU A 187 9.99 -2.79 -13.58
C GLU A 187 10.58 -2.29 -12.25
N GLN A 188 9.72 -1.81 -11.36
CA GLN A 188 10.07 -1.30 -10.05
C GLN A 188 9.68 -2.29 -8.96
N ILE A 189 8.40 -2.68 -8.97
CA ILE A 189 7.86 -3.64 -8.01
C ILE A 189 6.87 -4.57 -8.67
N GLU A 190 6.80 -5.77 -8.14
CA GLU A 190 5.75 -6.75 -8.40
C GLU A 190 5.02 -7.05 -7.08
N ILE A 191 3.70 -7.10 -7.13
CA ILE A 191 2.82 -7.26 -5.97
C ILE A 191 1.78 -8.35 -6.29
N PRO A 192 1.85 -9.52 -5.65
CA PRO A 192 0.80 -10.52 -5.75
C PRO A 192 -0.52 -9.98 -5.19
N ILE A 193 -1.63 -10.35 -5.83
CA ILE A 193 -2.95 -9.86 -5.42
C ILE A 193 -3.56 -10.73 -4.31
N SER A 194 -3.13 -12.00 -4.21
CA SER A 194 -3.47 -12.92 -3.12
C SER A 194 -4.97 -13.01 -2.82
N GLY A 195 -5.81 -12.97 -3.85
CA GLY A 195 -7.27 -13.03 -3.71
C GLY A 195 -7.95 -11.69 -3.38
N SER A 196 -7.19 -10.59 -3.30
CA SER A 196 -7.74 -9.24 -3.15
C SER A 196 -8.43 -8.77 -4.43
N GLN A 197 -9.38 -7.85 -4.29
CA GLN A 197 -9.80 -7.01 -5.40
C GLN A 197 -8.89 -5.78 -5.45
N VAL A 198 -8.43 -5.40 -6.64
CA VAL A 198 -7.56 -4.22 -6.80
C VAL A 198 -8.35 -3.07 -7.36
N PHE A 199 -8.18 -1.88 -6.78
CA PHE A 199 -8.75 -0.63 -7.24
C PHE A 199 -7.65 0.42 -7.39
N MET A 200 -7.90 1.41 -8.24
CA MET A 200 -6.93 2.47 -8.51
C MET A 200 -7.56 3.86 -8.44
N GLU A 201 -6.90 4.72 -7.69
CA GLU A 201 -7.14 6.16 -7.66
C GLU A 201 -5.93 6.87 -8.29
N ASP A 202 -5.93 6.93 -9.62
CA ASP A 202 -4.79 7.35 -10.45
C ASP A 202 -4.34 8.79 -10.13
N SER A 203 -5.30 9.70 -9.89
CA SER A 203 -5.01 11.09 -9.53
C SER A 203 -4.15 11.24 -8.27
N TRP A 204 -4.20 10.25 -7.37
CA TRP A 204 -3.41 10.21 -6.13
C TRP A 204 -2.28 9.18 -6.19
N TYR A 205 -2.14 8.46 -7.31
CA TYR A 205 -1.23 7.34 -7.50
C TYR A 205 -1.43 6.26 -6.43
N LEU A 206 -2.69 5.99 -6.08
CA LEU A 206 -3.02 5.01 -5.06
C LEU A 206 -3.55 3.72 -5.69
N LEU A 207 -3.05 2.60 -5.18
CA LEU A 207 -3.59 1.27 -5.43
C LEU A 207 -4.11 0.69 -4.13
N GLU A 208 -5.37 0.30 -4.14
CA GLU A 208 -6.02 -0.33 -3.01
C GLU A 208 -6.20 -1.83 -3.27
N PHE A 209 -5.76 -2.65 -2.33
CA PHE A 209 -5.94 -4.09 -2.29
C PHE A 209 -7.01 -4.41 -1.25
N LYS A 210 -8.24 -4.62 -1.71
CA LYS A 210 -9.40 -4.96 -0.87
C LYS A 210 -9.47 -6.46 -0.65
N SER A 211 -9.19 -6.90 0.58
CA SER A 211 -9.30 -8.29 1.02
C SER A 211 -10.58 -8.50 1.81
N ASN A 212 -11.34 -9.55 1.47
CA ASN A 212 -12.43 -10.01 2.33
C ASN A 212 -11.85 -10.62 3.60
N VAL A 213 -12.46 -10.30 4.74
CA VAL A 213 -12.02 -10.81 6.03
C VAL A 213 -13.15 -11.63 6.66
N LYS A 214 -12.80 -12.78 7.23
CA LYS A 214 -13.75 -13.50 8.07
C LYS A 214 -14.05 -12.59 9.26
N LYS A 215 -15.34 -12.45 9.62
CA LYS A 215 -15.80 -11.60 10.73
C LYS A 215 -15.10 -11.97 12.06
N ASN A 216 -13.92 -11.40 12.25
CA ASN A 216 -13.02 -11.65 13.35
C ASN A 216 -12.53 -10.30 13.85
N LYS A 217 -12.44 -10.16 15.17
CA LYS A 217 -11.94 -8.95 15.81
C LYS A 217 -10.47 -8.73 15.52
N LYS A 218 -9.69 -9.80 15.37
CA LYS A 218 -8.27 -9.75 15.02
C LYS A 218 -8.04 -10.30 13.64
N ILE A 219 -7.57 -9.43 12.76
CA ILE A 219 -7.35 -9.70 11.35
C ILE A 219 -5.85 -9.59 11.08
N GLN A 220 -5.30 -10.57 10.37
CA GLN A 220 -3.92 -10.53 9.91
C GLN A 220 -3.91 -10.62 8.39
N LEU A 221 -3.26 -9.64 7.75
CA LEU A 221 -3.19 -9.53 6.30
C LEU A 221 -1.72 -9.42 5.89
N GLU A 222 -1.34 -10.26 4.96
CA GLU A 222 0.01 -10.30 4.43
C GLU A 222 0.05 -9.68 3.04
N GLN A 223 1.00 -8.78 2.82
CA GLN A 223 1.27 -8.20 1.53
C GLN A 223 2.75 -8.28 1.22
N GLU A 224 3.05 -8.83 0.05
CA GLU A 224 4.42 -9.05 -0.41
C GLU A 224 4.74 -8.09 -1.55
N PHE A 225 5.94 -7.53 -1.52
CA PHE A 225 6.44 -6.64 -2.55
C PHE A 225 7.79 -7.15 -3.03
N TYR A 226 7.88 -7.47 -4.30
CA TYR A 226 9.11 -7.89 -4.95
C TYR A 226 9.74 -6.67 -5.61
N ILE A 227 10.83 -6.15 -5.03
CA ILE A 227 11.50 -4.95 -5.55
C ILE A 227 12.53 -5.38 -6.59
N ARG A 228 12.39 -4.87 -7.81
CA ARG A 228 13.30 -5.13 -8.92
C ARG A 228 14.45 -4.10 -8.87
N ASN A 229 15.68 -4.59 -8.76
CA ASN A 229 16.90 -3.76 -8.74
C ASN A 229 17.40 -3.47 -10.15
#